data_AF-A0A974P5Z0-F1
#
_entry.id   AF-A0A974P5Z0-F1
#
_cell.length_a   1.000
_cell.length_b   1.000
_cell.length_c   1.000
_cell.angle_alpha   90.00
_cell.angle_beta   90.00
_cell.angle_gamma   90.00
#
_symmetry.space_group_name_H-M   'P 1'
#
loop_
_entity.id
_entity.type
_entity.pdbx_description
1 polymer ?
#
loop_
_entity_poly.entity_id
_entity_poly.type
_entity_poly.pdbx_seq_one_letter_code
_entity_poly.pdbx_strand_id
1 'polypeptide(L)'
;MLETDVSAAALAEQAAGAGAGLDTVAYVTVGTGIGGGLAIDGRPLKGALHPEVGHLRVHRHPGDTTPCVCPFHDDCAEGMAAGPAIAARLAPGEILQGRPEVQAMVADYLGQLCASLVLAWSPRCIVMGGGLLTTRVCWVRWGRAAAAPGTLCRPGRRTGGLPAPAGLHRLRPGGRDDPGAAGGGEG
;
A
#
# COMPACT_ATOMS: atom_id res chain seq x y z
N MET A 1 -19.45 -12.87 5.83
CA MET A 1 -18.22 -12.57 6.58
C MET A 1 -17.85 -11.14 6.25
N LEU A 2 -17.81 -10.25 7.24
CA LEU A 2 -17.38 -8.86 7.06
C LEU A 2 -15.89 -8.81 7.42
N GLU A 3 -15.05 -8.54 6.43
CA GLU A 3 -13.60 -8.40 6.58
C GLU A 3 -13.18 -7.00 6.14
N THR A 4 -12.07 -6.51 6.69
CA THR A 4 -11.44 -5.30 6.18
C THR A 4 -10.99 -5.50 4.73
N ASP A 5 -10.93 -4.41 3.97
CA ASP A 5 -10.40 -4.39 2.60
C ASP A 5 -9.01 -5.03 2.49
N VAL A 6 -8.11 -4.79 3.45
CA VAL A 6 -6.75 -5.36 3.48
C VAL A 6 -6.72 -6.85 3.78
N SER A 7 -7.59 -7.36 4.66
CA SER A 7 -7.77 -8.81 4.88
C SER A 7 -8.35 -9.50 3.65
N ALA A 8 -9.35 -8.88 3.01
CA ALA A 8 -9.91 -9.39 1.76
C ALA A 8 -8.85 -9.41 0.64
N ALA A 9 -8.00 -8.38 0.55
CA ALA A 9 -6.89 -8.35 -0.39
C ALA A 9 -5.84 -9.44 -0.10
N ALA A 10 -5.48 -9.67 1.16
CA ALA A 10 -4.56 -10.75 1.53
C ALA A 10 -5.10 -12.14 1.13
N LEU A 11 -6.39 -12.40 1.39
CA LEU A 11 -7.06 -13.63 0.98
C LEU A 11 -7.09 -13.78 -0.55
N ALA A 12 -7.39 -12.70 -1.28
CA ALA A 12 -7.38 -12.72 -2.74
C ALA A 12 -5.99 -13.03 -3.29
N GLU A 13 -4.94 -12.44 -2.71
CA GLU A 13 -3.56 -12.71 -3.10
C GLU A 13 -3.13 -14.15 -2.80
N GLN A 14 -3.57 -14.72 -1.69
CA GLN A 14 -3.32 -16.12 -1.34
C GLN A 14 -4.10 -17.10 -2.23
N ALA A 15 -5.34 -16.76 -2.61
CA ALA A 15 -6.19 -17.63 -3.41
C ALA A 15 -5.81 -17.64 -4.89
N ALA A 16 -5.50 -16.47 -5.47
CA ALA A 16 -5.35 -16.31 -6.92
C ALA A 16 -4.30 -15.29 -7.35
N GLY A 17 -3.56 -14.67 -6.42
CA GLY A 17 -2.56 -13.64 -6.73
C GLY A 17 -1.12 -14.11 -6.59
N ALA A 18 -0.24 -13.20 -6.19
CA ALA A 18 1.19 -13.48 -6.03
C ALA A 18 1.49 -14.47 -4.89
N GLY A 19 0.53 -14.64 -3.97
CA GLY A 19 0.60 -15.59 -2.86
C GLY A 19 0.02 -16.98 -3.17
N ALA A 20 -0.43 -17.24 -4.40
CA ALA A 20 -1.05 -18.52 -4.76
C ALA A 20 -0.16 -19.73 -4.42
N GLY A 21 -0.73 -20.68 -3.67
CA GLY A 21 -0.04 -21.88 -3.20
C GLY A 21 0.89 -21.67 -2.00
N LEU A 22 0.87 -20.50 -1.36
CA LEU A 22 1.56 -20.22 -0.10
C LEU A 22 0.59 -20.30 1.08
N ASP A 23 1.07 -20.79 2.22
CA ASP A 23 0.29 -20.95 3.46
C ASP A 23 0.15 -19.63 4.25
N THR A 24 1.12 -18.72 4.16
CA THR A 24 1.13 -17.45 4.89
C THR A 24 1.47 -16.30 3.95
N VAL A 25 0.53 -15.39 3.71
CA VAL A 25 0.67 -14.24 2.81
C VAL A 25 0.32 -12.97 3.55
N ALA A 26 1.18 -11.97 3.51
CA ALA A 26 0.85 -10.62 3.98
C ALA A 26 0.53 -9.74 2.78
N TYR A 27 -0.45 -8.85 2.92
CA TYR A 27 -0.74 -7.77 1.98
C TYR A 27 -0.59 -6.43 2.69
N VAL A 28 0.06 -5.47 2.05
CA VAL A 28 0.20 -4.09 2.52
C VAL A 28 -0.24 -3.15 1.41
N THR A 29 -1.11 -2.19 1.73
CA THR A 29 -1.50 -1.11 0.81
C THR A 29 -0.84 0.18 1.21
N VAL A 30 -0.35 0.95 0.23
CA VAL A 30 0.22 2.29 0.41
C VAL A 30 -0.56 3.28 -0.46
N GLY A 31 -1.27 4.18 0.19
CA GLY A 31 -2.12 5.18 -0.45
C GLY A 31 -2.31 6.39 0.45
N THR A 32 -3.55 6.80 0.73
CA THR A 32 -3.85 7.84 1.72
C THR A 32 -3.33 7.46 3.11
N GLY A 33 -3.40 6.18 3.45
CA GLY A 33 -2.78 5.58 4.63
C GLY A 33 -1.95 4.35 4.27
N ILE A 34 -1.48 3.64 5.30
CA ILE A 34 -0.86 2.33 5.18
C ILE A 34 -1.68 1.33 5.98
N GLY A 35 -2.28 0.37 5.29
CA GLY A 35 -3.00 -0.73 5.91
C GLY A 35 -2.38 -2.06 5.52
N GLY A 36 -2.65 -3.10 6.29
CA GLY A 36 -2.23 -4.44 5.90
C GLY A 36 -3.00 -5.54 6.61
N GLY A 37 -3.10 -6.67 5.91
CA GLY A 37 -3.77 -7.88 6.36
C GLY A 37 -2.90 -9.10 6.11
N LEU A 38 -3.10 -10.15 6.91
CA LEU A 38 -2.42 -11.42 6.71
C LEU A 38 -3.46 -12.51 6.42
N ALA A 39 -3.12 -13.43 5.54
CA ALA A 39 -3.86 -14.63 5.26
C ALA A 39 -3.01 -15.85 5.62
N ILE A 40 -3.50 -16.68 6.53
CA ILE A 40 -2.84 -17.88 7.06
C ILE A 40 -3.78 -19.06 6.82
N ASP A 41 -3.31 -20.05 6.07
CA ASP A 41 -4.06 -21.25 5.70
C ASP A 41 -5.46 -20.95 5.12
N GLY A 42 -5.53 -19.97 4.21
CA GLY A 42 -6.77 -19.57 3.56
C GLY A 42 -7.72 -18.76 4.43
N ARG A 43 -7.27 -18.26 5.59
CA ARG A 43 -8.08 -17.50 6.54
C ARG A 43 -7.41 -16.18 6.91
N PRO A 44 -8.17 -15.10 7.11
CA PRO A 44 -7.58 -13.84 7.54
C PRO A 44 -7.07 -14.00 8.99
N LEU A 45 -5.89 -13.45 9.28
CA LEU A 45 -5.42 -13.32 10.65
C LEU A 45 -6.32 -12.34 11.39
N LYS A 46 -7.01 -12.83 12.40
CA LYS A 46 -7.94 -12.05 13.21
C LYS A 46 -7.76 -12.39 14.69
N GLY A 47 -7.53 -11.38 15.50
CA GLY A 47 -7.57 -11.47 16.96
C GLY A 47 -8.86 -10.85 17.50
N ALA A 48 -8.75 -10.14 18.62
CA ALA A 48 -9.82 -9.25 19.08
C ALA A 48 -10.16 -8.16 18.04
N LEU A 49 -9.15 -7.72 17.28
CA LEU A 49 -9.25 -6.78 16.17
C LEU A 49 -8.43 -7.31 14.97
N HIS A 50 -8.57 -6.67 13.81
CA HIS A 50 -7.65 -6.89 12.70
C HIS A 50 -6.30 -6.20 12.98
N PRO A 51 -5.19 -6.66 12.38
CA PRO A 51 -3.90 -6.01 12.51
C PRO A 51 -3.90 -4.57 11.96
N GLU A 52 -3.26 -3.66 12.69
CA GLU A 52 -3.04 -2.26 12.30
C GLU A 52 -1.55 -2.02 11.97
N VAL A 53 -1.05 -2.75 10.97
CA VAL A 53 0.40 -2.82 10.70
C VAL A 53 1.00 -1.49 10.24
N GLY A 54 0.21 -0.58 9.66
CA GLY A 54 0.69 0.75 9.29
C GLY A 54 1.02 1.64 10.50
N HIS A 55 0.51 1.29 11.69
CA HIS A 55 0.82 2.00 12.92
C HIS A 55 2.03 1.44 13.68
N LEU A 56 2.72 0.43 13.11
CA LEU A 56 4.02 0.00 13.64
C LEU A 56 5.03 1.16 13.59
N ARG A 57 5.74 1.34 14.70
CA ARG A 57 6.76 2.38 14.87
C ARG A 57 7.98 2.05 14.00
N VAL A 58 8.54 3.06 13.34
CA VAL A 58 9.74 2.95 12.50
C VAL A 58 10.82 3.91 13.00
N HIS A 59 12.08 3.56 12.81
CA HIS A 59 13.19 4.45 13.08
C HIS A 59 13.26 5.51 11.99
N ARG A 60 13.26 6.77 12.41
CA ARG A 60 13.41 7.94 11.53
C ARG A 60 14.71 7.84 10.72
N HIS A 61 14.59 8.02 9.40
CA HIS A 61 15.73 8.11 8.52
C HIS A 61 16.58 9.35 8.90
N PRO A 62 17.93 9.25 9.02
CA PRO A 62 18.76 10.35 9.53
C PRO A 62 18.64 11.67 8.75
N GLY A 63 18.35 11.58 7.45
CA GLY A 63 18.15 12.76 6.59
C GLY A 63 16.72 13.32 6.58
N ASP A 64 15.80 12.77 7.38
CA ASP A 64 14.38 13.12 7.33
C ASP A 64 13.93 13.95 8.53
N THR A 65 13.73 15.25 8.28
CA THR A 65 13.27 16.21 9.29
C THR A 65 11.76 16.40 9.32
N THR A 66 11.01 15.78 8.40
CA THR A 66 9.56 15.98 8.30
C THR A 66 8.83 15.24 9.43
N PRO A 67 7.99 15.92 10.23
CA PRO A 67 7.22 15.27 11.28
C PRO A 67 6.31 14.16 10.75
N CYS A 68 5.99 13.19 11.60
CA CYS A 68 4.99 12.18 11.28
C CYS A 68 3.62 12.85 11.14
N VAL A 69 2.88 12.51 10.09
CA VAL A 69 1.55 13.09 9.83
C VAL A 69 0.41 12.31 10.49
N CYS A 70 0.73 11.20 11.17
CA CYS A 70 -0.26 10.42 11.90
C CYS A 70 -0.73 11.20 13.15
N PRO A 71 -2.03 11.33 13.41
CA PRO A 71 -2.52 12.07 14.57
C PRO A 71 -2.33 11.30 15.90
N PHE A 72 -1.97 10.01 15.84
CA PHE A 72 -1.86 9.14 17.01
C PHE A 72 -0.41 8.82 17.42
N HIS A 73 0.55 8.93 16.50
CA HIS A 73 1.91 8.44 16.69
C HIS A 73 2.95 9.40 16.08
N ASP A 74 4.11 9.50 16.70
CA ASP A 74 5.17 10.44 16.28
C ASP A 74 6.11 9.91 15.19
N ASP A 75 6.04 8.61 14.88
CA ASP A 75 6.96 7.91 13.97
C ASP A 75 6.42 6.54 13.52
N CYS A 76 5.11 6.41 13.25
CA CYS A 76 4.57 5.17 12.67
C CYS A 76 4.76 5.11 11.15
N ALA A 77 4.81 3.89 10.58
CA ALA A 77 5.05 3.68 9.16
C ALA A 77 4.10 4.49 8.26
N GLU A 78 2.79 4.50 8.58
CA GLU A 78 1.79 5.30 7.86
C GLU A 78 2.15 6.78 7.82
N GLY A 79 2.34 7.40 8.98
CA GLY A 79 2.59 8.83 9.05
C GLY A 79 3.99 9.23 8.56
N MET A 80 4.87 8.26 8.28
CA MET A 80 6.18 8.49 7.69
C MET A 80 6.21 8.23 6.17
N ALA A 81 5.41 7.29 5.65
CA ALA A 81 5.53 6.80 4.28
C ALA A 81 4.25 6.84 3.42
N ALA A 82 3.08 7.16 3.99
CA ALA A 82 1.84 7.30 3.22
C ALA A 82 1.84 8.53 2.30
N GLY A 83 0.85 8.64 1.42
CA GLY A 83 0.70 9.77 0.48
C GLY A 83 0.75 11.15 1.11
N PRO A 84 0.04 11.42 2.21
CA PRO A 84 0.15 12.69 2.93
C PRO A 84 1.55 12.93 3.50
N ALA A 85 2.23 11.88 3.96
CA ALA A 85 3.60 11.96 4.46
C ALA A 85 4.59 12.28 3.34
N ILE A 86 4.41 11.67 2.17
CA ILE A 86 5.19 11.96 0.96
C ILE A 86 4.94 13.41 0.53
N ALA A 87 3.68 13.83 0.44
CA ALA A 87 3.32 15.19 0.05
C ALA A 87 3.95 16.25 0.98
N ALA A 88 4.05 15.96 2.28
CA ALA A 88 4.72 16.85 3.25
C ALA A 88 6.24 17.00 3.03
N ARG A 89 6.86 16.16 2.19
CA ARG A 89 8.30 16.23 1.82
C ARG A 89 8.53 16.84 0.43
N LEU A 90 7.46 17.11 -0.31
CA LEU A 90 7.51 17.61 -1.68
C LEU A 90 7.11 19.09 -1.72
N ALA A 91 7.73 19.86 -2.61
CA ALA A 91 7.26 21.21 -2.90
C ALA A 91 5.95 21.17 -3.72
N PRO A 92 5.13 22.23 -3.68
CA PRO A 92 3.91 22.29 -4.48
C PRO A 92 4.20 22.05 -5.98
N GLY A 93 3.52 21.05 -6.55
CA GLY A 93 3.67 20.68 -7.97
C GLY A 93 4.78 19.67 -8.26
N GLU A 94 5.58 19.29 -7.27
CA GLU A 94 6.52 18.18 -7.41
C GLU A 94 5.81 16.83 -7.35
N ILE A 95 6.40 15.86 -8.04
CA ILE A 95 5.99 14.45 -7.98
C ILE A 95 7.13 13.62 -7.43
N LEU A 96 6.78 12.54 -6.73
CA LEU A 96 7.73 11.66 -6.07
C LEU A 96 8.85 11.17 -7.03
N GLN A 97 8.52 10.90 -8.29
CA GLN A 97 9.47 10.43 -9.31
C GLN A 97 10.66 11.39 -9.51
N GLY A 98 10.49 12.68 -9.26
CA GLY A 98 11.55 13.70 -9.40
C GLY A 98 12.44 13.86 -8.16
N ARG A 99 12.16 13.15 -7.06
CA ARG A 99 12.81 13.32 -5.76
C ARG A 99 13.37 11.99 -5.24
N PRO A 100 14.49 11.50 -5.78
CA PRO A 100 15.06 10.18 -5.42
C PRO A 100 15.41 10.03 -3.94
N GLU A 101 15.75 11.12 -3.25
CA GLU A 101 16.00 11.14 -1.81
C GLU A 101 14.73 10.87 -1.00
N VAL A 102 13.58 11.40 -1.44
CA VAL A 102 12.28 11.13 -0.79
C VAL A 102 11.85 9.69 -1.07
N GLN A 103 12.09 9.19 -2.30
CA GLN A 103 11.87 7.78 -2.62
C GLN A 103 12.70 6.85 -1.73
N ALA A 104 13.97 7.17 -1.49
CA ALA A 104 14.85 6.39 -0.63
C ALA A 104 14.35 6.37 0.81
N MET A 105 13.90 7.50 1.36
CA MET A 105 13.31 7.57 2.71
C MET A 105 12.04 6.71 2.81
N VAL A 106 11.12 6.83 1.84
CA VAL A 106 9.89 6.02 1.82
C VAL A 106 10.22 4.53 1.72
N ALA A 107 11.16 4.15 0.85
CA ALA A 107 11.60 2.77 0.70
C ALA A 107 12.22 2.23 1.98
N ASP A 108 13.00 3.03 2.71
CA ASP A 108 13.57 2.65 4.01
C ASP A 108 12.47 2.36 5.03
N TYR A 109 11.49 3.27 5.19
CA TYR A 109 10.37 3.07 6.12
C TYR A 109 9.50 1.85 5.77
N LEU A 110 9.20 1.64 4.48
CA LEU A 110 8.48 0.44 4.04
C LEU A 110 9.33 -0.82 4.24
N GLY A 111 10.65 -0.74 4.09
CA GLY A 111 11.59 -1.82 4.39
C GLY A 111 11.57 -2.20 5.87
N GLN A 112 11.58 -1.22 6.77
CA GLN A 112 11.45 -1.43 8.22
C GLN A 112 10.10 -2.07 8.60
N LEU A 113 9.01 -1.63 7.97
CA LEU A 113 7.70 -2.26 8.12
C LEU A 113 7.75 -3.72 7.66
N CYS A 114 8.30 -4.00 6.48
CA CYS A 114 8.45 -5.36 5.97
C CYS A 114 9.29 -6.23 6.91
N ALA A 115 10.39 -5.70 7.46
CA ALA A 115 11.21 -6.40 8.44
C ALA A 115 10.40 -6.76 9.70
N SER A 116 9.58 -5.83 10.19
CA SER A 116 8.68 -6.08 11.32
C SER A 116 7.67 -7.20 11.02
N LEU A 117 7.08 -7.20 9.81
CA LEU A 117 6.16 -8.27 9.38
C LEU A 117 6.86 -9.63 9.30
N VAL A 118 8.09 -9.67 8.78
CA VAL A 118 8.92 -10.88 8.72
C VAL A 118 9.21 -11.42 10.12
N LEU A 119 9.61 -10.56 11.04
CA LEU A 119 9.96 -10.97 12.40
C LEU A 119 8.74 -11.42 13.22
N ALA A 120 7.58 -10.77 13.03
CA ALA A 120 6.39 -11.06 13.83
C ALA A 120 5.58 -12.26 13.31
N TRP A 121 5.49 -12.45 11.99
CA TRP A 121 4.61 -13.47 11.39
C TRP A 121 5.28 -14.37 10.37
N SER A 122 6.53 -14.12 9.99
CA SER A 122 7.28 -14.90 9.01
C SER A 122 6.48 -15.27 7.74
N PRO A 123 5.79 -14.31 7.09
CA PRO A 123 5.01 -14.61 5.89
C PRO A 123 5.92 -15.13 4.76
N ARG A 124 5.35 -16.01 3.94
CA ARG A 124 6.01 -16.59 2.77
C ARG A 124 6.23 -15.58 1.66
N CYS A 125 5.36 -14.59 1.56
CA CYS A 125 5.41 -13.44 0.65
C CYS A 125 4.69 -12.25 1.31
N ILE A 126 5.22 -11.05 1.08
CA ILE A 126 4.57 -9.77 1.38
C ILE A 126 4.22 -9.11 0.04
N VAL A 127 2.94 -9.01 -0.27
CA VAL A 127 2.45 -8.30 -1.46
C VAL A 127 2.19 -6.85 -1.12
N MET A 128 2.80 -5.94 -1.86
CA MET A 128 2.52 -4.51 -1.72
C MET A 128 1.69 -3.97 -2.90
N GLY A 129 0.63 -3.23 -2.58
CA GLY A 129 -0.24 -2.55 -3.53
C GLY A 129 -0.62 -1.13 -3.08
N GLY A 130 -1.67 -0.57 -3.68
CA GLY A 130 -2.14 0.79 -3.38
C GLY A 130 -1.73 1.82 -4.45
N GLY A 131 -2.40 2.97 -4.44
CA GLY A 131 -2.31 3.97 -5.52
C GLY A 131 -0.93 4.62 -5.71
N LEU A 132 -0.05 4.51 -4.71
CA LEU A 132 1.33 4.99 -4.79
C LEU A 132 2.29 3.97 -5.42
N LEU A 133 1.91 2.70 -5.45
CA LEU A 133 2.72 1.63 -6.02
C LEU A 133 2.18 1.31 -7.41
N THR A 134 2.85 1.84 -8.45
CA THR A 134 2.50 1.59 -9.85
C THR A 134 2.77 0.15 -10.30
N THR A 135 3.49 -0.62 -9.48
CA THR A 135 3.78 -2.05 -9.69
C THR A 135 3.45 -2.81 -8.41
N ARG A 136 2.71 -3.92 -8.52
CA ARG A 136 2.58 -4.86 -7.39
C ARG A 136 3.92 -5.55 -7.18
N VAL A 137 4.48 -5.42 -5.99
CA VAL A 137 5.76 -6.07 -5.65
C VAL A 137 5.50 -7.13 -4.59
N CYS A 138 5.81 -8.40 -4.90
CA CYS A 138 5.94 -9.44 -3.87
C CYS A 138 7.38 -9.42 -3.37
N TRP A 139 7.53 -9.10 -2.09
CA TRP A 139 8.78 -9.23 -1.37
C TRP A 139 8.85 -10.58 -0.70
N VAL A 140 9.99 -11.25 -0.91
CA VAL A 140 10.42 -12.47 -0.23
C VAL A 140 9.63 -13.73 -0.65
N ARG A 141 10.34 -14.80 -1.04
CA ARG A 141 9.80 -16.15 -1.23
C ARG A 141 10.76 -17.17 -0.63
N TRP A 142 10.61 -17.50 0.65
CA TRP A 142 11.55 -18.37 1.38
C TRP A 142 11.35 -19.86 1.08
N GLY A 143 12.05 -20.49 0.14
CA GLY A 143 11.99 -21.96 -0.01
C GLY A 143 10.70 -22.49 -0.65
N ARG A 144 10.72 -22.65 -1.97
CA ARG A 144 10.89 -23.94 -2.66
C ARG A 144 11.37 -23.54 -4.06
N ALA A 145 12.49 -24.11 -4.48
CA ALA A 145 13.01 -23.93 -5.82
C ALA A 145 11.96 -24.40 -6.84
N ALA A 146 11.32 -23.45 -7.50
CA ALA A 146 10.79 -23.54 -8.85
C ALA A 146 10.40 -22.11 -9.23
N ALA A 147 11.36 -21.39 -9.80
CA ALA A 147 11.02 -20.40 -10.79
C ALA A 147 10.16 -21.11 -11.84
N ALA A 148 8.85 -20.87 -11.85
CA ALA A 148 8.17 -20.88 -13.13
C ALA A 148 8.77 -19.70 -13.91
N PRO A 149 9.35 -19.92 -15.11
CA PRO A 149 9.91 -18.83 -15.89
C PRO A 149 8.76 -17.88 -16.25
N GLY A 150 8.62 -16.76 -15.53
CA GLY A 150 7.56 -15.79 -15.78
C GLY A 150 7.30 -14.74 -14.70
N THR A 151 7.54 -15.01 -13.42
CA THR A 151 7.06 -14.10 -12.35
C THR A 151 8.18 -13.51 -11.48
N LEU A 152 9.24 -13.03 -12.12
CA LEU A 152 9.89 -11.82 -11.62
C LEU A 152 9.13 -10.67 -12.29
N CYS A 153 8.35 -9.90 -11.54
CA CYS A 153 7.83 -8.64 -12.07
C CYS A 153 9.03 -7.69 -12.23
N ARG A 154 9.68 -7.79 -13.39
CA ARG A 154 10.80 -6.95 -13.79
C ARG A 154 10.24 -5.53 -13.99
N PRO A 155 10.86 -4.47 -13.45
CA PRO A 155 10.43 -3.11 -13.73
C PRO A 155 10.56 -2.87 -15.24
N GLY A 156 9.43 -2.70 -15.93
CA GLY A 156 9.41 -2.30 -17.35
C GLY A 156 8.75 -3.23 -18.38
N ARG A 157 8.12 -4.36 -18.02
CA ARG A 157 7.26 -5.08 -19.00
C ARG A 157 5.79 -4.67 -18.85
N ARG A 158 5.29 -3.91 -19.83
CA ARG A 158 3.85 -3.69 -20.03
C ARG A 158 3.17 -5.05 -20.19
N THR A 159 2.29 -5.41 -19.26
CA THR A 159 1.33 -6.48 -19.47
C THR A 159 0.42 -6.07 -20.62
N GLY A 160 0.42 -6.85 -21.69
CA GLY A 160 -0.49 -6.63 -22.81
C GLY A 160 -1.95 -6.70 -22.35
N GLY A 161 -2.74 -5.72 -22.78
CA GLY A 161 -4.18 -5.86 -22.94
C GLY A 161 -5.05 -5.75 -21.69
N LEU A 162 -4.86 -4.73 -20.85
CA LEU A 162 -5.96 -4.16 -20.07
C LEU A 162 -6.34 -2.83 -20.72
N PRO A 163 -7.62 -2.55 -21.01
CA PRO A 163 -8.01 -1.24 -21.50
C PRO A 163 -7.58 -0.19 -20.47
N ALA A 164 -6.98 0.90 -20.96
CA ALA A 164 -6.56 2.01 -20.12
C ALA A 164 -7.74 2.44 -19.23
N PRO A 165 -7.57 2.60 -17.90
CA PRO A 165 -8.62 3.19 -17.09
C PRO A 165 -8.87 4.60 -17.62
N ALA A 166 -10.06 4.80 -18.17
CA ALA A 166 -10.57 6.12 -18.49
C ALA A 166 -10.69 6.90 -17.18
N GLY A 167 -10.12 8.11 -17.15
CA GLY A 167 -10.34 9.07 -16.07
C GLY A 167 -9.20 9.18 -15.07
N LEU A 168 -8.11 9.84 -15.48
CA LEU A 168 -7.21 10.49 -14.52
C LEU A 168 -7.96 11.70 -13.93
N HIS A 169 -8.69 11.50 -12.84
CA HIS A 169 -9.32 12.61 -12.13
C HIS A 169 -8.24 13.44 -11.44
N ARG A 170 -7.96 14.60 -12.04
CA ARG A 170 -7.22 15.71 -11.45
C ARG A 170 -7.95 16.11 -10.16
N LEU A 171 -7.35 15.90 -9.00
CA LEU A 171 -7.86 16.44 -7.75
C LEU A 171 -7.90 17.97 -7.86
N ARG A 172 -9.10 18.56 -7.94
CA ARG A 172 -9.31 20.00 -7.78
C ARG A 172 -9.37 20.31 -6.28
N PRO A 173 -8.74 21.40 -5.82
CA PRO A 173 -8.85 21.82 -4.43
C PRO A 173 -10.24 22.45 -4.18
N GLY A 174 -10.92 21.98 -3.13
CA GLY A 174 -11.97 22.64 -2.35
C GLY A 174 -13.06 23.44 -3.08
N GLY A 175 -14.29 22.93 -3.06
CA GLY A 175 -15.51 23.70 -3.30
C GLY A 175 -16.65 23.13 -2.46
N ARG A 176 -17.33 23.98 -1.68
CA ARG A 176 -18.45 23.63 -0.82
C ARG A 176 -19.68 23.34 -1.68
N ASP A 177 -20.38 22.25 -1.42
CA ASP A 177 -21.69 21.99 -2.02
C ASP A 177 -22.76 22.74 -1.22
N ASP A 178 -23.36 23.74 -1.88
CA ASP A 178 -24.57 24.43 -1.44
C ASP A 178 -25.77 23.72 -2.08
N PRO A 179 -26.84 23.34 -1.36
CA PRO A 179 -27.96 22.62 -1.94
C PRO A 179 -29.00 23.63 -2.47
N GLY A 180 -29.20 23.69 -3.80
CA GLY A 180 -30.18 24.60 -4.37
C GLY A 180 -30.59 24.31 -5.81
N ALA A 181 -31.91 24.18 -5.98
CA ALA A 181 -32.71 24.35 -7.21
C ALA A 181 -32.82 23.16 -8.18
N ALA A 182 -33.81 22.29 -7.91
CA ALA A 182 -34.56 21.59 -8.94
C ALA A 182 -35.65 22.52 -9.49
N GLY A 183 -35.66 22.71 -10.80
CA GLY A 183 -36.72 23.34 -11.58
C GLY A 183 -36.26 23.39 -13.04
N GLY A 184 -37.04 23.11 -14.07
CA GLY A 184 -38.38 22.59 -14.24
C GLY A 184 -38.45 22.25 -15.74
N GLY A 185 -39.17 21.19 -16.11
CA GLY A 185 -39.26 20.76 -17.51
C GLY A 185 -40.70 20.41 -17.87
N GLU A 186 -41.43 21.38 -18.42
CA GLU A 186 -42.59 21.17 -19.29
C GLU A 186 -42.25 21.78 -20.66
N GLY A 187 -42.64 21.10 -21.74
CA GLY A 187 -42.51 21.56 -23.12
C GLY A 187 -42.16 20.44 -24.09
#